data_AF-A0AAW5JGS4-F1
#
_entry.id   AF-A0AAW5JGS4-F1
#
_cell.length_a   1.000
_cell.length_b   1.000
_cell.length_c   1.000
_cell.angle_alpha   90.00
_cell.angle_beta   90.00
_cell.angle_gamma   90.00
#
_symmetry.space_group_name_H-M   'P 1'
#
loop_
_entity.id
_entity.type
_entity.pdbx_description
1 polymer ?
#
loop_
_entity_poly.entity_id
_entity_poly.type
_entity_poly.pdbx_seq_one_letter_code
_entity_poly.pdbx_strand_id
1 'polypeptide(L)'
;MKAYIAGKITGDENYRRKFQTAREKLEEHGFTVINPAELPEGMRPEDYMRICLAMMDSADIVAFLPDYDQSRGARLEWEWCQYVSKQTMYLESMTLYRSPRSAQMTSTPSQRPTEPANR
;
A
#
# COMPACT_ATOMS: atom_id res chain seq x y z
N MET A 1 5.18 -12.00 -6.56
CA MET A 1 4.41 -11.16 -5.62
C MET A 1 3.64 -10.12 -6.42
N LYS A 2 2.50 -9.65 -5.91
CA LYS A 2 1.61 -8.68 -6.53
C LYS A 2 1.78 -7.32 -5.87
N ALA A 3 1.98 -6.27 -6.66
CA ALA A 3 2.14 -4.91 -6.16
C ALA A 3 1.04 -4.00 -6.69
N TYR A 4 0.30 -3.33 -5.80
CA TYR A 4 -0.63 -2.26 -6.18
C TYR A 4 0.11 -0.92 -6.23
N ILE A 5 -0.14 -0.11 -7.25
CA ILE A 5 0.43 1.25 -7.35
C ILE A 5 -0.57 2.27 -6.79
N ALA A 6 -0.15 3.03 -5.78
CA ALA A 6 -0.93 4.11 -5.18
C ALA A 6 -0.31 5.48 -5.50
N GLY A 7 -1.11 6.45 -5.94
CA GLY A 7 -0.62 7.78 -6.31
C GLY A 7 -1.72 8.72 -6.79
N LYS A 8 -1.35 9.95 -7.17
CA LYS A 8 -2.32 10.95 -7.65
C LYS A 8 -2.82 10.63 -9.07
N ILE A 9 -4.13 10.63 -9.27
CA ILE A 9 -4.75 10.49 -10.62
C ILE A 9 -5.58 11.73 -10.92
N THR A 10 -6.58 12.02 -10.09
CA THR A 10 -7.49 13.16 -10.30
C THR A 10 -6.72 14.48 -10.35
N GLY A 11 -6.89 15.23 -11.45
CA GLY A 11 -6.27 16.53 -11.66
C GLY A 11 -4.78 16.48 -12.02
N ASP A 12 -4.26 15.33 -12.44
CA ASP A 12 -2.92 15.20 -13.00
C ASP A 12 -3.00 14.73 -14.46
N GLU A 13 -2.57 15.55 -15.41
CA GLU A 13 -2.60 15.22 -16.85
C GLU A 13 -1.58 14.12 -17.22
N ASN A 14 -0.52 13.94 -16.42
CA ASN A 14 0.57 13.02 -16.69
C ASN A 14 0.41 11.68 -15.96
N TYR A 15 -0.74 11.44 -15.31
CA TYR A 15 -0.92 10.26 -14.46
C TYR A 15 -0.69 8.96 -15.22
N ARG A 16 -1.18 8.84 -16.46
CA ARG A 16 -1.01 7.61 -17.26
C ARG A 16 0.47 7.27 -17.47
N ARG A 17 1.28 8.28 -17.81
CA ARG A 17 2.72 8.11 -18.04
C ARG A 17 3.45 7.68 -16.77
N LYS A 18 3.22 8.35 -15.64
CA LYS A 18 3.93 8.01 -14.40
C LYS A 18 3.53 6.65 -13.84
N PHE A 19 2.25 6.26 -13.96
CA PHE A 19 1.79 4.93 -13.54
C PHE A 19 2.37 3.84 -14.46
N GLN A 20 2.49 4.11 -15.76
CA GLN A 20 3.18 3.21 -16.68
C GLN A 20 4.66 3.04 -16.32
N THR A 21 5.39 4.12 -16.04
CA THR A 21 6.79 4.04 -15.59
C THR A 21 6.92 3.28 -14.27
N ALA A 22 5.99 3.47 -13.35
CA ALA A 22 5.96 2.73 -12.09
C ALA A 22 5.68 1.23 -12.29
N ARG A 23 4.78 0.88 -13.23
CA ARG A 23 4.50 -0.50 -13.63
C ARG A 23 5.76 -1.17 -14.17
N GLU A 24 6.42 -0.53 -15.14
CA GLU A 24 7.66 -1.04 -15.75
C GLU A 24 8.75 -1.28 -14.69
N LYS A 25 8.98 -0.30 -13.80
CA LYS A 25 9.95 -0.44 -12.71
C LYS A 25 9.64 -1.62 -11.79
N LEU A 26 8.37 -1.82 -11.42
CA LEU A 26 7.98 -2.94 -10.56
C LEU A 26 8.10 -4.30 -11.28
N GLU A 27 7.73 -4.36 -12.55
CA GLU A 27 7.86 -5.57 -13.37
C GLU A 27 9.32 -5.99 -13.55
N GLU A 28 10.23 -5.03 -13.75
CA GLU A 28 11.68 -5.27 -13.78
C GLU A 28 12.20 -5.90 -12.47
N HIS A 29 11.53 -5.66 -11.35
CA HIS A 29 11.84 -6.25 -10.04
C HIS A 29 11.02 -7.53 -9.75
N GLY A 30 10.31 -8.08 -10.75
CA GLY A 30 9.60 -9.36 -10.65
C GLY A 30 8.22 -9.29 -10.00
N PHE A 31 7.62 -8.11 -9.90
CA PHE A 31 6.24 -7.98 -9.42
C PHE A 31 5.22 -8.14 -10.54
N THR A 32 4.09 -8.79 -10.23
CA THR A 32 2.86 -8.65 -11.02
C THR A 32 2.15 -7.39 -10.58
N VAL A 33 1.92 -6.44 -11.47
CA VAL A 33 1.43 -5.11 -11.09
C VAL A 33 -0.09 -5.02 -11.18
N ILE A 34 -0.70 -4.41 -10.16
CA ILE A 34 -2.11 -4.02 -10.14
C ILE A 34 -2.15 -2.49 -10.22
N ASN A 35 -2.73 -1.96 -11.30
CA ASN A 35 -2.64 -0.55 -11.64
C ASN A 35 -4.03 0.13 -11.68
N PRO A 36 -4.38 1.02 -10.74
CA PRO A 36 -5.67 1.69 -10.74
C PRO A 36 -5.84 2.69 -11.90
N ALA A 37 -4.75 3.12 -12.56
CA ALA A 37 -4.82 4.04 -13.71
C ALA A 37 -5.40 3.39 -14.99
N GLU A 38 -5.61 2.08 -14.98
CA GLU A 38 -6.27 1.33 -16.07
C GLU A 38 -7.79 1.23 -15.90
N LEU A 39 -8.32 1.67 -14.76
CA LEU A 39 -9.77 1.72 -14.55
C LEU A 39 -10.41 2.72 -15.51
N PRO A 40 -11.64 2.44 -16.00
CA PRO A 40 -12.35 3.35 -16.90
C PRO A 40 -12.60 4.70 -16.21
N GLU A 41 -12.56 5.77 -17.00
CA GLU A 41 -12.90 7.12 -16.53
C GLU A 41 -14.42 7.31 -16.39
N GLY A 42 -14.84 8.35 -15.66
CA GLY A 42 -16.24 8.76 -15.56
C GLY A 42 -17.04 8.17 -14.40
N MET A 43 -16.41 7.39 -13.52
CA MET A 43 -17.05 6.91 -12.29
C MET A 43 -16.99 7.95 -11.17
N ARG A 44 -17.81 7.77 -10.14
CA ARG A 44 -17.77 8.63 -8.96
C ARG A 44 -16.59 8.25 -8.08
N PRO A 45 -16.05 9.18 -7.26
CA PRO A 45 -14.94 8.89 -6.36
C PRO A 45 -15.17 7.68 -5.44
N GLU A 46 -16.40 7.47 -4.97
CA GLU A 46 -16.70 6.34 -4.07
C GLU A 46 -16.62 4.99 -4.78
N ASP A 47 -16.90 4.95 -6.08
CA ASP A 47 -16.86 3.73 -6.88
C ASP A 47 -15.41 3.33 -7.15
N TYR A 48 -14.55 4.30 -7.47
CA TYR A 48 -13.10 4.08 -7.51
C TYR A 48 -12.58 3.55 -6.18
N MET A 49 -12.94 4.18 -5.05
CA MET A 49 -12.41 3.76 -3.75
C MET A 49 -12.77 2.30 -3.40
N ARG A 50 -14.00 1.85 -3.70
CA ARG A 50 -14.40 0.46 -3.47
C ARG A 50 -13.55 -0.52 -4.28
N ILE A 51 -13.30 -0.20 -5.56
CA ILE A 51 -12.50 -1.04 -6.45
C ILE A 51 -11.03 -1.02 -6.01
N CYS A 52 -10.48 0.15 -5.73
CA CYS A 52 -9.10 0.33 -5.26
C CYS A 52 -8.83 -0.44 -3.96
N LEU A 53 -9.75 -0.41 -3.00
CA LEU A 53 -9.63 -1.19 -1.76
C LEU A 53 -9.59 -2.70 -2.05
N ALA A 54 -10.43 -3.22 -2.94
CA ALA A 54 -10.41 -4.64 -3.33
C ALA A 54 -9.12 -5.03 -4.08
N MET A 55 -8.61 -4.13 -4.93
CA MET A 55 -7.33 -4.29 -5.64
C MET A 55 -6.16 -4.33 -4.66
N MET A 56 -6.10 -3.41 -3.70
CA MET A 56 -5.08 -3.39 -2.65
C MET A 56 -5.15 -4.62 -1.75
N ASP A 57 -6.35 -5.05 -1.39
CA ASP A 57 -6.54 -6.24 -0.55
C ASP A 57 -5.98 -7.49 -1.25
N SER A 58 -6.20 -7.60 -2.56
CA SER A 58 -5.63 -8.67 -3.39
C SER A 58 -4.12 -8.58 -3.59
N ALA A 59 -3.49 -7.41 -3.41
CA ALA A 59 -2.05 -7.22 -3.58
C ALA A 59 -1.27 -7.79 -2.39
N ASP A 60 -0.02 -8.20 -2.60
CA ASP A 60 0.88 -8.60 -1.51
C ASP A 60 1.53 -7.38 -0.86
N ILE A 61 1.73 -6.29 -1.64
CA ILE A 61 2.31 -5.03 -1.20
C ILE A 61 1.68 -3.83 -1.92
N VAL A 62 1.64 -2.68 -1.25
CA VAL A 62 1.23 -1.40 -1.87
C VAL A 62 2.45 -0.49 -2.06
N ALA A 63 2.71 -0.09 -3.30
CA ALA A 63 3.80 0.79 -3.69
C ALA A 63 3.29 2.21 -3.93
N PHE A 64 3.74 3.16 -3.11
CA PHE A 64 3.31 4.55 -3.16
C PHE A 64 4.26 5.38 -4.04
N LEU A 65 3.68 6.13 -4.98
CA LEU A 65 4.37 7.17 -5.74
C LEU A 65 4.69 8.38 -4.83
N PRO A 66 5.72 9.18 -5.15
CA PRO A 66 6.11 10.34 -4.32
C PRO A 66 5.00 11.35 -4.05
N ASP A 67 4.00 11.44 -4.92
CA ASP A 67 2.89 12.38 -4.84
C ASP A 67 1.61 11.79 -4.23
N TYR A 68 1.69 10.60 -3.62
CA TYR A 68 0.53 9.97 -2.98
C TYR A 68 -0.10 10.90 -1.94
N ASP A 69 0.72 11.66 -1.23
CA ASP A 69 0.31 12.63 -0.24
C ASP A 69 -0.36 13.86 -0.87
N GLN A 70 -0.43 14.01 -2.18
CA GLN A 70 -1.19 15.09 -2.84
C GLN A 70 -2.57 14.60 -3.32
N SER A 71 -2.87 13.32 -3.13
CA SER A 71 -4.10 12.67 -3.55
C SER A 71 -4.98 12.33 -2.34
N ARG A 72 -6.22 12.83 -2.32
CA ARG A 72 -7.17 12.45 -1.26
C ARG A 72 -7.41 10.93 -1.24
N GLY A 73 -7.50 10.31 -2.41
CA GLY A 73 -7.65 8.86 -2.54
C GLY A 73 -6.43 8.10 -2.03
N ALA A 74 -5.22 8.45 -2.50
CA ALA A 74 -4.02 7.72 -2.11
C ALA A 74 -3.63 7.94 -0.64
N ARG A 75 -4.00 9.07 -0.03
CA ARG A 75 -3.93 9.24 1.43
C ARG A 75 -4.86 8.27 2.18
N LEU A 76 -6.09 8.07 1.70
CA LEU A 76 -7.00 7.09 2.31
C LEU A 76 -6.46 5.66 2.17
N GLU A 77 -5.88 5.35 1.01
CA GLU A 77 -5.20 4.06 0.78
C GLU A 77 -4.03 3.86 1.75
N TRP A 78 -3.24 4.90 1.98
CA TRP A 78 -2.16 4.89 2.97
C TRP A 78 -2.68 4.60 4.38
N GLU A 79 -3.67 5.36 4.85
CA GLU A 79 -4.26 5.19 6.18
C GLU A 79 -4.84 3.77 6.36
N TRP A 80 -5.52 3.25 5.34
CA TRP A 80 -6.04 1.89 5.36
C TRP A 80 -4.91 0.85 5.49
N CYS A 81 -3.83 1.01 4.73
CA CYS A 81 -2.66 0.13 4.83
C CYS A 81 -2.06 0.14 6.24
N GLN A 82 -1.95 1.32 6.86
CA GLN A 82 -1.47 1.44 8.24
C GLN A 82 -2.40 0.76 9.24
N TYR A 83 -3.72 0.89 9.04
CA TYR A 83 -4.73 0.30 9.92
C TYR A 83 -4.70 -1.23 9.89
N VAL A 84 -4.65 -1.85 8.71
CA VAL A 84 -4.64 -3.32 8.57
C VAL A 84 -3.24 -3.94 8.61
N SER A 85 -2.20 -3.11 8.81
CA SER A 85 -0.79 -3.55 8.71
C SER A 85 -0.44 -4.19 7.36
N LYS A 86 -1.00 -3.65 6.26
CA LYS A 86 -0.64 -4.06 4.91
C LYS A 86 0.82 -3.67 4.65
N GLN A 87 1.59 -4.52 3.99
CA GLN A 87 2.95 -4.18 3.62
C GLN A 87 2.93 -3.03 2.61
N THR A 88 3.75 -1.99 2.84
CA THR A 88 3.85 -0.84 1.95
C THR A 88 5.31 -0.53 1.60
N MET A 89 5.53 0.11 0.45
CA MET A 89 6.84 0.59 0.02
C MET A 89 6.75 1.99 -0.60
N TYR A 90 7.86 2.71 -0.57
CA TYR A 90 8.06 3.90 -1.39
C TYR A 90 8.66 3.50 -2.74
N LEU A 91 7.96 3.79 -3.84
CA LEU A 91 8.35 3.29 -5.17
C LEU A 91 9.61 3.97 -5.73
N GLU A 92 9.84 5.25 -5.39
CA GLU A 92 11.03 5.98 -5.84
C GLU A 92 12.32 5.30 -5.35
N SER A 93 12.39 4.99 -4.07
CA SER A 93 13.56 4.36 -3.42
C SER A 93 13.50 2.84 -3.32
N MET A 94 12.42 2.20 -3.80
CA MET A 94 12.16 0.77 -3.65
C MET A 94 12.32 0.26 -2.21
N THR A 95 12.00 1.10 -1.23
CA THR A 95 12.24 0.82 0.19
C THR A 95 10.92 0.51 0.89
N LEU A 96 10.91 -0.59 1.66
CA LEU A 96 9.77 -0.94 2.51
C LEU A 96 9.55 0.12 3.59
N TYR A 97 8.29 0.51 3.79
CA TYR A 97 7.92 1.33 4.93
C TYR A 97 8.05 0.50 6.21
N ARG A 98 8.72 1.06 7.21
CA ARG A 98 8.83 0.48 8.55
C ARG A 98 8.00 1.33 9.50
N SER A 99 6.85 0.82 9.93
CA SER A 99 6.02 1.51 10.91
C SER A 99 6.80 1.70 12.22
N PRO A 100 6.80 2.91 12.81
CA PRO A 100 7.41 3.15 14.12
C PRO A 100 6.84 2.24 15.23
N ARG A 101 5.59 1.78 15.10
CA ARG A 101 4.96 0.87 16.07
C ARG A 101 5.55 -0.53 16.04
N SER A 102 6.00 -0.99 14.88
CA SER A 102 6.59 -2.33 14.72
C SER A 102 7.97 -2.46 15.40
N ALA A 103 8.69 -1.34 15.55
CA ALA A 103 9.96 -1.28 16.27
C ALA A 103 9.82 -1.39 17.80
N GLN A 104 8.62 -1.19 18.35
CA GLN A 104 8.36 -1.23 19.81
C GLN A 104 7.86 -2.60 20.30
N MET A 105 7.44 -3.50 19.40
CA MET A 105 6.99 -4.85 19.78
C MET A 105 8.13 -5.87 19.96
N THR A 106 9.36 -5.53 19.57
CA THR A 106 10.51 -6.45 19.68
C THR A 106 11.28 -6.35 21.01
N SER A 107 10.83 -5.53 21.97
CA SER A 107 11.58 -5.25 23.21
C SER A 107 10.91 -5.72 24.52
N THR A 108 9.92 -6.62 24.49
CA THR A 108 9.42 -7.22 25.74
C THR A 108 9.38 -8.75 25.65
N PRO A 109 10.25 -9.47 26.37
CA PRO A 109 10.06 -10.90 26.57
C PRO A 109 8.79 -11.08 27.41
N SER A 110 7.77 -11.69 26.80
CA SER A 110 6.57 -12.14 27.49
C SER A 110 6.96 -13.20 28.53
N GLN A 111 7.18 -12.79 29.78
CA GLN A 111 7.23 -13.73 30.90
C GLN A 111 5.84 -14.32 31.08
N ARG A 112 5.66 -15.58 30.65
CA ARG A 112 4.46 -16.36 30.99
C ARG A 112 4.42 -16.55 32.52
N PRO A 113 3.29 -16.29 33.20
CA PRO A 113 3.11 -16.74 34.57
C PRO A 113 3.15 -18.27 34.59
N THR A 114 4.00 -18.85 35.42
CA THR A 114 3.97 -20.29 35.70
C THR A 114 2.73 -20.59 36.54
N GLU A 115 1.83 -21.43 36.03
CA GLU A 115 0.72 -22.00 36.80
C GLU A 115 1.26 -22.71 38.06
N PRO A 116 0.63 -22.54 39.23
CA PRO A 116 0.97 -23.36 40.38
C PRO A 116 0.43 -24.78 40.16
N ALA A 117 1.31 -25.77 40.27
CA ALA A 117 0.96 -27.18 40.30
C ALA A 117 0.05 -27.44 41.53
N ASN A 118 -1.21 -27.76 41.27
CA ASN A 118 -2.16 -28.09 42.32
C ASN A 118 -1.91 -29.52 42.82
N ARG A 119 -1.80 -29.66 44.14
CA ARG A 119 -1.72 -30.92 44.91
C ARG A 119 -3.11 -31.45 45.22
#